data_AF-A0A2G6EZB8-F1
#
_entry.id   AF-A0A2G6EZB8-F1
#
_cell.length_a   1.000
_cell.length_b   1.000
_cell.length_c   1.000
_cell.angle_alpha   90.00
_cell.angle_beta   90.00
_cell.angle_gamma   90.00
#
_symmetry.space_group_name_H-M   'P 1'
#
loop_
_entity.id
_entity.type
_entity.pdbx_description
1 polymer ?
#
loop_
_entity_poly.entity_id
_entity_poly.type
_entity_poly.pdbx_seq_one_letter_code
_entity_poly.pdbx_strand_id
1 'polypeptide(L)'
;MKKFQDYHLGLDMGTTSLGWAVSNEKYEIPKFNGKSMWGTRLFNEAKTAEERRNFRSGRRRLKRRKERLKLLQMLFAEEINKIDSGFFQRLSDSKYYIEDKQVYQKNSLFFDKDYTDKEYFKDFPTIYHLRKFLFDGNKPKDVRILFLALQHFFKHRGHFLFPDMNLENVTSFSKIFEELKNYLHENLDLDFEWKNESIVEVEKILKSSDISKSEKEKKLCKLILFDSSKIDSQRKAIIGLMCGCKKKFNDIFDTKDYSDSEMIGLSFDEINYDESKEKLEEILGERFICIDYIKVIYDWAKLSDILKDEKSISSAKVKSYEEHQNELRILKNILGKYNKLEKINFFKNKDEKNNYLNYIENGISQEDLNKNILKILEKIKDKVKEEDKDNFENILKRAKNGILFNKQHIKDNGLIPYQVHKYELEKILKNMEEYFEFLKIEKDGTTVSEKIKAIFEFRIPYYVGPLNDTHDKAWLVKEKGVKIYPWNFEKVVDLEASAEKFIQNLTNKCTYL
;
A
#
# COMPACT_ATOMS: atom_id res chain seq x y z
N MET A 1 66.38 -10.79 -22.59
CA MET A 1 65.02 -10.17 -22.61
C MET A 1 64.96 -9.18 -23.76
N LYS A 2 63.89 -9.19 -24.58
CA LYS A 2 63.67 -8.12 -25.57
C LYS A 2 63.46 -6.81 -24.81
N LYS A 3 64.25 -5.78 -25.09
CA LYS A 3 64.00 -4.41 -24.61
C LYS A 3 62.84 -3.84 -25.44
N PHE A 4 61.76 -3.47 -24.76
CA PHE A 4 60.68 -2.71 -25.36
C PHE A 4 61.01 -1.22 -25.24
N GLN A 5 60.66 -0.45 -26.27
CA GLN A 5 60.80 1.01 -26.26
C GLN A 5 59.74 1.62 -25.34
N ASP A 6 60.03 2.82 -24.83
CA ASP A 6 59.07 3.59 -24.06
C ASP A 6 57.85 3.94 -24.93
N TYR A 7 56.66 4.00 -24.30
CA TYR A 7 55.40 4.17 -24.99
C TYR A 7 54.40 4.97 -24.14
N HIS A 8 53.40 5.55 -24.81
CA HIS A 8 52.24 6.18 -24.19
C HIS A 8 51.01 5.30 -24.35
N LEU A 9 50.09 5.35 -23.38
CA LEU A 9 48.81 4.65 -23.40
C LEU A 9 47.68 5.66 -23.21
N GLY A 10 46.84 5.82 -24.23
CA GLY A 10 45.58 6.53 -24.13
C GLY A 10 44.44 5.57 -23.77
N LEU A 11 43.58 5.98 -22.84
CA LEU A 11 42.38 5.25 -22.45
C LEU A 11 41.16 6.15 -22.60
N ASP A 12 40.13 5.64 -23.28
CA ASP A 12 38.82 6.27 -23.39
C ASP A 12 37.80 5.41 -22.64
N MET A 13 37.42 5.86 -21.44
CA MET A 13 36.64 5.11 -20.47
C MET A 13 35.15 5.48 -20.53
N GLY A 14 34.39 4.76 -21.37
CA GLY A 14 32.94 4.87 -21.45
C GLY A 14 32.21 3.92 -20.50
N THR A 15 30.89 4.09 -20.37
CA THR A 15 30.03 3.26 -19.52
C THR A 15 29.81 1.83 -20.04
N THR A 16 30.09 1.62 -21.33
CA THR A 16 29.91 0.33 -22.04
C THR A 16 31.10 -0.05 -22.91
N SER A 17 32.15 0.78 -22.92
CA SER A 17 33.34 0.57 -23.75
C SER A 17 34.59 1.13 -23.10
N LEU A 18 35.70 0.41 -23.26
CA LEU A 18 37.04 0.90 -22.95
C LEU A 18 37.86 0.94 -24.23
N GLY A 19 37.99 2.13 -24.82
CA GLY A 19 38.92 2.39 -25.91
C GLY A 19 40.36 2.46 -25.37
N TRP A 20 41.30 1.90 -26.11
CA TRP A 20 42.72 2.01 -25.79
C TRP A 20 43.55 2.17 -27.06
N ALA A 21 44.62 2.95 -26.96
CA ALA A 21 45.62 3.07 -28.01
C ALA A 21 47.00 3.26 -27.40
N VAL A 22 47.99 2.54 -27.93
CA VAL A 22 49.40 2.70 -27.60
C VAL A 22 50.06 3.55 -28.68
N SER A 23 50.89 4.50 -28.29
CA SER A 23 51.77 5.22 -29.22
C SER A 23 53.23 5.16 -28.77
N ASN A 24 54.16 5.24 -29.71
CA ASN A 24 55.56 5.53 -29.37
C ASN A 24 55.74 7.03 -29.04
N GLU A 25 56.96 7.45 -28.73
CA GLU A 25 57.31 8.86 -28.45
C GLU A 25 57.09 9.81 -29.64
N LYS A 26 56.93 9.28 -30.86
CA LYS A 26 56.60 10.04 -32.08
C LYS A 26 55.10 10.10 -32.37
N TYR A 27 54.27 9.62 -31.45
CA TYR A 27 52.81 9.53 -31.59
C TYR A 27 52.34 8.62 -32.73
N GLU A 28 53.12 7.62 -33.09
CA GLU A 28 52.75 6.59 -34.06
C GLU A 28 52.23 5.34 -33.35
N ILE A 29 51.20 4.69 -33.90
CA ILE A 29 50.63 3.45 -33.34
C ILE A 29 51.49 2.25 -33.76
N PRO A 30 52.19 1.58 -32.83
CA PRO A 30 53.03 0.45 -33.15
C PRO A 30 52.19 -0.79 -33.48
N LYS A 31 52.79 -1.72 -34.23
CA LYS A 31 52.23 -3.06 -34.45
C LYS A 31 52.95 -4.09 -33.59
N PHE A 32 52.19 -4.94 -32.92
CA PHE A 32 52.71 -6.09 -32.18
C PHE A 32 52.09 -7.37 -32.74
N ASN A 33 52.93 -8.33 -33.14
CA ASN A 33 52.52 -9.58 -33.78
C ASN A 33 51.51 -9.37 -34.94
N GLY A 34 51.77 -8.36 -35.78
CA GLY A 34 50.93 -8.02 -36.94
C GLY A 34 49.65 -7.23 -36.64
N LYS A 35 49.33 -6.96 -35.37
CA LYS A 35 48.15 -6.18 -34.97
C LYS A 35 48.55 -4.78 -34.52
N SER A 36 47.84 -3.77 -35.00
CA SER A 36 48.00 -2.39 -34.50
C SER A 36 47.59 -2.34 -33.03
N MET A 37 48.36 -1.66 -32.19
CA MET A 37 48.16 -1.59 -30.75
C MET A 37 47.10 -0.56 -30.36
N TRP A 38 45.90 -0.76 -30.86
CA TRP A 38 44.70 -0.02 -30.48
C TRP A 38 43.50 -0.95 -30.54
N GLY A 39 42.45 -0.60 -29.81
CA GLY A 39 41.22 -1.36 -29.83
C GLY A 39 40.18 -0.81 -28.89
N THR A 40 39.04 -1.46 -28.85
CA THR A 40 37.98 -1.16 -27.90
C THR A 40 37.48 -2.46 -27.28
N ARG A 41 37.29 -2.44 -25.96
CA ARG A 41 36.64 -3.53 -25.23
C ARG A 41 35.21 -3.11 -24.92
N LEU A 42 34.24 -3.77 -25.54
CA LEU A 42 32.82 -3.57 -25.24
C LEU A 42 32.40 -4.46 -24.06
N PHE A 43 31.55 -3.93 -23.19
CA PHE A 43 30.97 -4.65 -22.05
C PHE A 43 29.56 -4.12 -21.75
N ASN A 44 28.75 -4.92 -21.06
CA ASN A 44 27.42 -4.49 -20.65
C ASN A 44 27.52 -3.43 -19.55
N GLU A 45 26.62 -2.45 -19.58
CA GLU A 45 26.53 -1.41 -18.57
C GLU A 45 26.36 -2.03 -17.17
N ALA A 46 27.08 -1.46 -16.20
CA ALA A 46 27.01 -1.91 -14.82
C ALA A 46 25.62 -1.60 -14.24
N LYS A 47 24.93 -2.63 -13.72
CA LYS A 47 23.68 -2.44 -13.00
C LYS A 47 23.94 -1.85 -11.62
N THR A 48 23.14 -0.86 -11.23
CA THR A 48 23.15 -0.32 -9.86
C THR A 48 22.70 -1.38 -8.85
N ALA A 49 23.02 -1.17 -7.57
CA ALA A 49 22.62 -2.08 -6.50
C ALA A 49 21.14 -1.95 -6.08
N GLU A 50 20.38 -1.05 -6.70
CA GLU A 50 19.00 -0.70 -6.34
C GLU A 50 18.04 -1.90 -6.47
N GLU A 51 18.07 -2.58 -7.62
CA GLU A 51 17.20 -3.75 -7.87
C GLU A 51 17.44 -4.85 -6.83
N ARG A 52 18.72 -5.10 -6.50
CA ARG A 52 19.12 -6.06 -5.45
C ARG A 52 18.66 -5.63 -4.06
N ARG A 53 18.65 -4.32 -3.77
CA ARG A 53 18.12 -3.75 -2.53
C ARG A 53 16.62 -3.97 -2.42
N ASN A 54 15.86 -3.72 -3.49
CA ASN A 54 14.41 -3.91 -3.53
C ASN A 54 14.02 -5.38 -3.28
N PHE A 55 14.67 -6.33 -3.97
CA PHE A 55 14.44 -7.76 -3.71
C PHE A 55 14.78 -8.18 -2.27
N ARG A 56 15.87 -7.62 -1.70
CA ARG A 56 16.27 -7.91 -0.31
C ARG A 56 15.24 -7.39 0.69
N SER A 57 14.76 -6.16 0.52
CA SER A 57 13.72 -5.57 1.36
C SER A 57 12.41 -6.35 1.26
N GLY A 58 11.99 -6.74 0.04
CA GLY A 58 10.83 -7.59 -0.20
C GLY A 58 10.89 -8.93 0.55
N ARG A 59 12.03 -9.64 0.46
CA ARG A 59 12.24 -10.91 1.19
C ARG A 59 12.14 -10.74 2.70
N ARG A 60 12.79 -9.70 3.27
CA ARG A 60 12.74 -9.40 4.71
C ARG A 60 11.31 -9.11 5.17
N ARG A 61 10.56 -8.30 4.42
CA ARG A 61 9.14 -7.99 4.69
C ARG A 61 8.28 -9.26 4.73
N LEU A 62 8.43 -10.14 3.74
CA LEU A 62 7.70 -11.42 3.68
C LEU A 62 8.06 -12.35 4.84
N LYS A 63 9.34 -12.45 5.20
CA LYS A 63 9.80 -13.25 6.34
C LYS A 63 9.20 -12.75 7.65
N ARG A 64 9.28 -11.44 7.91
CA ARG A 64 8.70 -10.80 9.11
C ARG A 64 7.18 -10.96 9.18
N ARG A 65 6.48 -10.88 8.05
CA ARG A 65 5.04 -11.18 7.98
C ARG A 65 4.75 -12.61 8.41
N LYS A 66 5.52 -13.59 7.94
CA LYS A 66 5.38 -15.00 8.37
C LYS A 66 5.70 -15.18 9.85
N GLU A 67 6.72 -14.50 10.36
CA GLU A 67 7.08 -14.54 11.79
C GLU A 67 5.94 -14.02 12.67
N ARG A 68 5.33 -12.87 12.35
CA ARG A 68 4.16 -12.37 13.10
C ARG A 68 3.02 -13.37 13.14
N LEU A 69 2.71 -14.01 12.00
CA LEU A 69 1.66 -15.04 11.95
C LEU A 69 2.01 -16.27 12.80
N LYS A 70 3.28 -16.66 12.86
CA LYS A 70 3.74 -17.75 13.74
C LYS A 70 3.61 -17.38 15.21
N LEU A 71 3.93 -16.15 15.59
CA LEU A 71 3.74 -15.67 16.96
C LEU A 71 2.26 -15.68 17.34
N LEU A 72 1.38 -15.22 16.46
CA LEU A 72 -0.06 -15.30 16.67
C LEU A 72 -0.52 -16.76 16.80
N GLN A 73 -0.06 -17.66 15.93
CA GLN A 73 -0.36 -19.10 16.04
C GLN A 73 0.11 -19.68 17.38
N MET A 74 1.31 -19.33 17.83
CA MET A 74 1.87 -19.77 19.11
C MET A 74 0.99 -19.36 20.29
N LEU A 75 0.45 -18.13 20.29
CA LEU A 75 -0.44 -17.64 21.35
C LEU A 75 -1.81 -18.34 21.37
N PHE A 76 -2.28 -18.80 20.21
CA PHE A 76 -3.57 -19.49 20.07
C PHE A 76 -3.46 -21.02 20.10
N ALA A 77 -2.23 -21.56 20.09
CA ALA A 77 -1.98 -22.97 19.84
C ALA A 77 -2.70 -23.89 20.83
N GLU A 78 -2.58 -23.58 22.12
CA GLU A 78 -3.16 -24.37 23.20
C GLU A 78 -4.70 -24.42 23.10
N GLU A 79 -5.35 -23.27 22.96
CA GLU A 79 -6.81 -23.17 22.91
C GLU A 79 -7.42 -23.77 21.65
N ILE A 80 -6.79 -23.56 20.49
CA ILE A 80 -7.25 -24.18 19.24
C ILE A 80 -7.06 -25.70 19.29
N ASN A 81 -5.96 -26.19 19.86
CA ASN A 81 -5.70 -27.63 19.93
C ASN A 81 -6.72 -28.38 20.81
N LYS A 82 -7.31 -27.72 21.82
CA LYS A 82 -8.38 -28.29 22.65
C LYS A 82 -9.65 -28.62 21.84
N ILE A 83 -9.92 -27.88 20.78
CA ILE A 83 -11.12 -28.06 19.93
C ILE A 83 -10.80 -28.76 18.61
N ASP A 84 -9.63 -28.51 18.04
CA ASP A 84 -9.28 -28.90 16.68
C ASP A 84 -7.76 -28.88 16.46
N SER A 85 -7.13 -30.00 16.78
CA SER A 85 -5.69 -30.22 16.62
C SER A 85 -5.20 -30.12 15.17
N GLY A 86 -6.08 -30.36 14.20
CA GLY A 86 -5.76 -30.32 12.77
C GLY A 86 -5.77 -28.92 12.16
N PHE A 87 -6.39 -27.93 12.83
CA PHE A 87 -6.70 -26.63 12.23
C PHE A 87 -5.53 -25.94 11.53
N PHE A 88 -4.39 -25.80 12.21
CA PHE A 88 -3.21 -25.13 11.64
C PHE A 88 -2.55 -25.91 10.52
N GLN A 89 -2.62 -27.25 10.56
CA GLN A 89 -2.14 -28.09 9.48
C GLN A 89 -2.98 -27.86 8.22
N ARG A 90 -4.32 -27.80 8.35
CA ARG A 90 -5.22 -27.52 7.21
C ARG A 90 -4.98 -26.15 6.59
N LEU A 91 -4.76 -25.14 7.43
CA LEU A 91 -4.39 -23.80 6.99
C LEU A 91 -3.06 -23.77 6.23
N SER A 92 -2.08 -24.59 6.63
CA SER A 92 -0.80 -24.73 5.92
C SER A 92 -0.98 -25.42 4.56
N ASP A 93 -1.85 -26.43 4.52
CA ASP A 93 -2.06 -27.29 3.36
C ASP A 93 -3.09 -26.73 2.37
N SER A 94 -3.73 -25.60 2.68
CA SER A 94 -4.80 -25.00 1.86
C SER A 94 -4.36 -24.61 0.44
N LYS A 95 -3.06 -24.52 0.19
CA LYS A 95 -2.45 -24.19 -1.11
C LYS A 95 -2.23 -25.41 -2.01
N TYR A 96 -2.33 -26.62 -1.46
CA TYR A 96 -2.07 -27.87 -2.17
C TYR A 96 -3.36 -28.42 -2.77
N TYR A 97 -3.20 -29.20 -3.85
CA TYR A 97 -4.29 -30.05 -4.35
C TYR A 97 -4.65 -31.10 -3.30
N ILE A 98 -5.87 -31.66 -3.39
CA ILE A 98 -6.39 -32.55 -2.35
C ILE A 98 -5.49 -33.78 -2.17
N GLU A 99 -4.91 -34.26 -3.27
CA GLU A 99 -4.02 -35.40 -3.35
C GLU A 99 -2.66 -35.16 -2.66
N ASP A 100 -2.24 -33.90 -2.58
CA ASP A 100 -0.94 -33.49 -2.01
C ASP A 100 -1.06 -33.06 -0.52
N LYS A 101 -2.27 -33.05 0.05
CA LYS A 101 -2.48 -32.68 1.46
C LYS A 101 -2.04 -33.82 2.37
N GLN A 102 -1.47 -33.48 3.52
CA GLN A 102 -1.09 -34.50 4.52
C GLN A 102 -2.31 -35.26 5.07
N VAL A 103 -3.46 -34.58 5.10
CA VAL A 103 -4.75 -35.17 5.50
C VAL A 103 -5.75 -34.89 4.38
N TYR A 104 -6.32 -35.96 3.82
CA TYR A 104 -7.31 -35.88 2.74
C TYR A 104 -8.59 -35.22 3.24
N GLN A 105 -8.86 -34.00 2.79
CA GLN A 105 -10.06 -33.26 3.17
C GLN A 105 -10.39 -32.12 2.22
N LYS A 106 -11.70 -31.92 2.04
CA LYS A 106 -12.27 -30.90 1.16
C LYS A 106 -12.22 -29.49 1.77
N ASN A 107 -12.45 -29.39 3.08
CA ASN A 107 -12.51 -28.11 3.78
C ASN A 107 -11.14 -27.73 4.35
N SER A 108 -10.78 -26.45 4.28
CA SER A 108 -9.48 -25.94 4.72
C SER A 108 -9.55 -25.20 6.05
N LEU A 109 -10.71 -24.67 6.45
CA LEU A 109 -10.89 -23.92 7.70
C LEU A 109 -11.61 -24.78 8.74
N PHE A 110 -12.83 -25.21 8.43
CA PHE A 110 -13.70 -25.95 9.34
C PHE A 110 -14.08 -27.30 8.75
N PHE A 111 -13.84 -28.36 9.53
CA PHE A 111 -14.18 -29.73 9.18
C PHE A 111 -14.92 -30.41 10.34
N ASP A 112 -15.81 -29.65 10.98
CA ASP A 112 -16.63 -30.16 12.08
C ASP A 112 -17.89 -30.82 11.50
N LYS A 113 -18.53 -31.68 12.30
CA LYS A 113 -19.75 -32.40 11.90
C LYS A 113 -20.87 -31.46 11.43
N ASP A 114 -21.07 -30.35 12.13
CA ASP A 114 -22.15 -29.39 11.89
C ASP A 114 -21.63 -28.00 11.48
N TYR A 115 -20.36 -27.90 11.09
CA TYR A 115 -19.75 -26.64 10.65
C TYR A 115 -18.61 -26.88 9.67
N THR A 116 -18.80 -26.44 8.45
CA THR A 116 -17.80 -26.52 7.39
C THR A 116 -17.49 -25.16 6.82
N ASP A 117 -16.50 -25.11 5.93
CA ASP A 117 -16.19 -23.91 5.14
C ASP A 117 -17.44 -23.32 4.47
N LYS A 118 -18.40 -24.16 4.06
CA LYS A 118 -19.64 -23.70 3.42
C LYS A 118 -20.50 -22.85 4.37
N GLU A 119 -20.70 -23.31 5.61
CA GLU A 119 -21.44 -22.56 6.63
C GLU A 119 -20.67 -21.30 7.01
N TYR A 120 -19.35 -21.40 7.19
CA TYR A 120 -18.49 -20.25 7.47
C TYR A 120 -18.61 -19.14 6.40
N PHE A 121 -18.55 -19.49 5.11
CA PHE A 121 -18.69 -18.50 4.03
C PHE A 121 -20.13 -18.00 3.83
N LYS A 122 -21.13 -18.73 4.34
CA LYS A 122 -22.52 -18.27 4.39
C LYS A 122 -22.69 -17.23 5.50
N ASP A 123 -22.11 -17.48 6.68
CA ASP A 123 -22.16 -16.56 7.82
C ASP A 123 -21.32 -15.31 7.54
N PHE A 124 -20.16 -15.49 6.91
CA PHE A 124 -19.18 -14.44 6.64
C PHE A 124 -18.75 -14.45 5.16
N PRO A 125 -19.52 -13.80 4.26
CA PRO A 125 -19.20 -13.74 2.83
C PRO A 125 -17.84 -13.09 2.53
N THR A 126 -17.37 -12.21 3.43
CA THR A 126 -16.02 -11.64 3.37
C THR A 126 -15.40 -11.63 4.77
N ILE A 127 -14.07 -11.56 4.83
CA ILE A 127 -13.33 -11.40 6.09
C ILE A 127 -13.75 -10.15 6.89
N TYR A 128 -14.25 -9.12 6.20
CA TYR A 128 -14.74 -7.90 6.85
C TYR A 128 -16.10 -8.11 7.52
N HIS A 129 -16.96 -9.03 7.03
CA HIS A 129 -18.17 -9.44 7.75
C HIS A 129 -17.80 -10.09 9.08
N LEU A 130 -16.82 -10.99 9.06
CA LEU A 130 -16.31 -11.62 10.28
C LEU A 130 -15.76 -10.58 11.27
N ARG A 131 -14.88 -9.69 10.80
CA ARG A 131 -14.30 -8.68 11.68
C ARG A 131 -15.35 -7.73 12.25
N LYS A 132 -16.31 -7.28 11.43
CA LYS A 132 -17.45 -6.46 11.88
C LYS A 132 -18.27 -7.21 12.95
N PHE A 133 -18.58 -8.48 12.72
CA PHE A 133 -19.31 -9.31 13.68
C PHE A 133 -18.64 -9.33 15.06
N LEU A 134 -17.31 -9.49 15.12
CA LEU A 134 -16.56 -9.47 16.38
C LEU A 134 -16.44 -8.05 16.97
N PHE A 135 -16.29 -7.03 16.11
CA PHE A 135 -16.21 -5.62 16.50
C PHE A 135 -17.50 -5.14 17.18
N ASP A 136 -18.66 -5.62 16.69
CA ASP A 136 -19.98 -5.35 17.27
C ASP A 136 -20.22 -6.13 18.58
N GLY A 137 -19.28 -6.98 19.00
CA GLY A 137 -19.33 -7.71 20.28
C GLY A 137 -20.10 -9.03 20.24
N ASN A 138 -20.44 -9.53 19.05
CA ASN A 138 -21.16 -10.78 18.91
C ASN A 138 -20.28 -11.97 19.29
N LYS A 139 -20.86 -12.93 20.02
CA LYS A 139 -20.19 -14.15 20.45
C LYS A 139 -19.86 -15.05 19.25
N PRO A 140 -18.59 -15.33 18.95
CA PRO A 140 -18.22 -16.30 17.93
C PRO A 140 -18.52 -17.73 18.38
N LYS A 141 -18.63 -18.64 17.41
CA LYS A 141 -18.81 -20.08 17.66
C LYS A 141 -17.68 -20.66 18.49
N ASP A 142 -16.43 -20.36 18.13
CA ASP A 142 -15.22 -20.80 18.83
C ASP A 142 -14.01 -19.91 18.51
N VAL A 143 -12.87 -20.24 19.13
CA VAL A 143 -11.64 -19.44 19.07
C VAL A 143 -10.98 -19.39 17.68
N ARG A 144 -11.23 -20.36 16.78
CA ARG A 144 -10.71 -20.35 15.40
C ARG A 144 -11.23 -19.14 14.62
N ILE A 145 -12.49 -18.74 14.87
CA ILE A 145 -13.12 -17.57 14.25
C ILE A 145 -12.34 -16.28 14.63
N LEU A 146 -12.00 -16.12 15.91
CA LEU A 146 -11.17 -15.01 16.37
C LEU A 146 -9.78 -15.05 15.70
N PHE A 147 -9.14 -16.23 15.68
CA PHE A 147 -7.83 -16.39 15.05
C PHE A 147 -7.83 -15.96 13.57
N LEU A 148 -8.85 -16.34 12.79
CA LEU A 148 -8.95 -15.98 11.36
C LEU A 148 -9.09 -14.47 11.17
N ALA A 149 -9.91 -13.81 12.00
CA ALA A 149 -10.06 -12.36 11.97
C ALA A 149 -8.73 -11.65 12.28
N LEU A 150 -8.04 -12.08 13.34
CA LEU A 150 -6.73 -11.57 13.71
C LEU A 150 -5.71 -11.81 12.61
N GLN A 151 -5.61 -13.02 12.06
CA GLN A 151 -4.68 -13.36 10.98
C GLN A 151 -4.75 -12.37 9.80
N HIS A 152 -5.95 -11.89 9.48
CA HIS A 152 -6.16 -10.87 8.45
C HIS A 152 -5.50 -9.53 8.81
N PHE A 153 -5.66 -9.02 10.04
CA PHE A 153 -5.00 -7.80 10.51
C PHE A 153 -3.47 -7.89 10.35
N PHE A 154 -2.85 -9.01 10.74
CA PHE A 154 -1.38 -9.16 10.64
C PHE A 154 -0.85 -9.26 9.20
N LYS A 155 -1.69 -9.73 8.27
CA LYS A 155 -1.38 -9.75 6.83
C LYS A 155 -1.54 -8.37 6.19
N HIS A 156 -2.55 -7.60 6.62
CA HIS A 156 -2.95 -6.30 6.07
C HIS A 156 -2.99 -5.23 7.16
N ARG A 157 -1.84 -4.94 7.78
CA ARG A 157 -1.76 -4.09 8.99
C ARG A 157 -1.74 -2.58 8.72
N GLY A 158 -1.89 -2.15 7.48
CA GLY A 158 -1.73 -0.75 7.08
C GLY A 158 -0.27 -0.25 7.06
N HIS A 159 -0.10 1.01 6.67
CA HIS A 159 1.19 1.71 6.64
C HIS A 159 1.48 2.44 7.97
N PHE A 160 2.75 2.74 8.24
CA PHE A 160 3.24 3.38 9.47
C PHE A 160 3.84 4.76 9.19
N LEU A 161 3.21 5.53 8.30
CA LEU A 161 3.70 6.87 7.94
C LEU A 161 3.52 7.88 9.08
N PHE A 162 2.49 7.72 9.89
CA PHE A 162 2.15 8.64 10.98
C PHE A 162 2.27 7.93 12.34
N PRO A 163 3.44 7.44 12.76
CA PRO A 163 3.55 6.62 13.96
C PRO A 163 3.03 7.33 15.23
N ASP A 164 3.20 8.65 15.30
CA ASP A 164 2.90 9.48 16.48
C ASP A 164 1.49 10.09 16.49
N MET A 165 0.71 9.91 15.42
CA MET A 165 -0.67 10.42 15.36
C MET A 165 -1.67 9.38 15.87
N ASN A 166 -2.55 9.80 16.78
CA ASN A 166 -3.69 9.01 17.23
C ASN A 166 -4.81 8.98 16.17
N LEU A 167 -5.70 8.00 16.25
CA LEU A 167 -6.80 7.82 15.27
C LEU A 167 -7.60 9.11 15.05
N GLU A 168 -7.98 9.81 16.12
CA GLU A 168 -8.76 11.06 16.03
C GLU A 168 -8.06 12.14 15.19
N ASN A 169 -6.74 12.28 15.37
CA ASN A 169 -5.94 13.24 14.60
C ASN A 169 -5.79 12.80 13.14
N VAL A 170 -5.58 11.50 12.88
CA VAL A 170 -5.54 10.94 11.52
C VAL A 170 -6.88 11.08 10.80
N THR A 171 -8.00 11.23 11.53
CA THR A 171 -9.33 11.43 10.94
C THR A 171 -9.77 12.90 10.87
N SER A 172 -9.07 13.83 11.53
CA SER A 172 -9.48 15.24 11.64
C SER A 172 -8.94 16.09 10.48
N PHE A 173 -9.79 16.43 9.51
CA PHE A 173 -9.39 17.26 8.36
C PHE A 173 -8.81 18.62 8.77
N SER A 174 -9.50 19.32 9.68
CA SER A 174 -9.19 20.71 10.03
C SER A 174 -7.75 20.88 10.49
N LYS A 175 -7.30 20.07 11.45
CA LYS A 175 -5.93 20.11 11.99
C LYS A 175 -4.88 19.85 10.92
N ILE A 176 -5.02 18.76 10.16
CA ILE A 176 -4.06 18.38 9.11
C ILE A 176 -3.99 19.48 8.04
N PHE A 177 -5.15 20.06 7.70
CA PHE A 177 -5.25 21.10 6.70
C PHE A 177 -4.67 22.44 7.17
N GLU A 178 -4.82 22.78 8.45
CA GLU A 178 -4.17 23.95 9.06
C GLU A 178 -2.64 23.82 9.06
N GLU A 179 -2.09 22.64 9.39
CA GLU A 179 -0.65 22.40 9.32
C GLU A 179 -0.09 22.59 7.91
N LEU A 180 -0.78 22.06 6.88
CA LEU A 180 -0.39 22.29 5.48
C LEU A 180 -0.43 23.79 5.13
N LYS A 181 -1.48 24.51 5.53
CA LYS A 181 -1.58 25.96 5.24
C LYS A 181 -0.44 26.74 5.86
N ASN A 182 -0.15 26.50 7.13
CA ASN A 182 0.93 27.18 7.85
C ASN A 182 2.27 26.90 7.16
N TYR A 183 2.53 25.64 6.81
CA TYR A 183 3.75 25.27 6.08
C TYR A 183 3.87 26.00 4.73
N LEU A 184 2.79 26.05 3.94
CA LEU A 184 2.78 26.69 2.62
C LEU A 184 2.99 28.21 2.72
N HIS A 185 2.40 28.86 3.73
CA HIS A 185 2.61 30.28 4.00
C HIS A 185 4.07 30.55 4.43
N GLU A 186 4.59 29.82 5.41
CA GLU A 186 5.93 30.07 5.97
C GLU A 186 7.08 29.75 5.00
N ASN A 187 6.94 28.72 4.16
CA ASN A 187 8.05 28.18 3.36
C ASN A 187 7.94 28.48 1.86
N LEU A 188 6.74 28.80 1.35
CA LEU A 188 6.50 29.05 -0.07
C LEU A 188 5.82 30.40 -0.35
N ASP A 189 5.53 31.20 0.69
CA ASP A 189 4.80 32.48 0.57
C ASP A 189 3.44 32.29 -0.15
N LEU A 190 2.80 31.15 0.11
CA LEU A 190 1.55 30.75 -0.53
C LEU A 190 0.38 30.79 0.44
N ASP A 191 -0.41 31.86 0.34
CA ASP A 191 -1.71 31.92 0.99
C ASP A 191 -2.74 31.04 0.28
N PHE A 192 -3.34 30.13 1.05
CA PHE A 192 -4.50 29.32 0.66
C PHE A 192 -5.74 29.85 1.38
N GLU A 193 -6.20 31.01 0.94
CA GLU A 193 -7.49 31.55 1.37
C GLU A 193 -8.63 30.90 0.58
N TRP A 194 -9.58 30.32 1.29
CA TRP A 194 -10.76 29.72 0.72
C TRP A 194 -11.96 30.62 1.02
N LYS A 195 -12.93 30.72 0.11
CA LYS A 195 -14.14 31.53 0.32
C LYS A 195 -14.78 31.17 1.67
N ASN A 196 -15.16 32.15 2.49
CA ASN A 196 -15.73 31.94 3.83
C ASN A 196 -16.74 30.77 3.84
N GLU A 197 -16.60 29.83 4.79
CA GLU A 197 -17.30 28.52 4.92
C GLU A 197 -16.77 27.33 4.08
N SER A 198 -15.71 27.52 3.28
CA SER A 198 -15.25 26.49 2.33
C SER A 198 -14.49 25.30 2.93
N ILE A 199 -13.97 25.32 4.16
CA ILE A 199 -13.18 24.17 4.68
C ILE A 199 -14.02 22.89 4.69
N VAL A 200 -15.29 22.99 5.09
CA VAL A 200 -16.25 21.87 5.08
C VAL A 200 -16.53 21.39 3.66
N GLU A 201 -16.65 22.32 2.69
CA GLU A 201 -16.88 21.97 1.29
C GLU A 201 -15.62 21.37 0.62
N VAL A 202 -14.42 21.84 1.01
CA VAL A 202 -13.13 21.26 0.60
C VAL A 202 -13.03 19.83 1.11
N GLU A 203 -13.29 19.62 2.40
CA GLU A 203 -13.40 18.31 3.03
C GLU A 203 -14.36 17.41 2.25
N LYS A 204 -15.58 17.87 1.98
CA LYS A 204 -16.60 17.13 1.24
C LYS A 204 -16.17 16.76 -0.18
N ILE A 205 -15.53 17.68 -0.91
CA ILE A 205 -15.04 17.41 -2.28
C ILE A 205 -13.90 16.38 -2.26
N LEU A 206 -12.95 16.52 -1.33
CA LEU A 206 -11.84 15.58 -1.17
C LEU A 206 -12.35 14.19 -0.78
N LYS A 207 -13.31 14.10 0.15
CA LYS A 207 -13.98 12.85 0.59
C LYS A 207 -14.83 12.19 -0.49
N SER A 208 -15.34 12.94 -1.47
CA SER A 208 -16.37 12.42 -2.37
C SER A 208 -15.87 11.25 -3.22
N SER A 209 -16.50 10.08 -3.06
CA SER A 209 -16.25 8.89 -3.88
C SER A 209 -16.90 8.98 -5.26
N ASP A 210 -17.84 9.90 -5.43
CA ASP A 210 -18.76 9.95 -6.59
C ASP A 210 -18.24 10.81 -7.74
N ILE A 211 -17.08 11.44 -7.59
CA ILE A 211 -16.47 12.32 -8.61
C ILE A 211 -15.00 11.94 -8.84
N SER A 212 -14.55 12.08 -10.10
CA SER A 212 -13.18 11.73 -10.50
C SER A 212 -12.14 12.73 -9.94
N LYS A 213 -10.88 12.32 -9.85
CA LYS A 213 -9.78 13.17 -9.36
C LYS A 213 -9.64 14.50 -10.10
N SER A 214 -9.80 14.49 -11.43
CA SER A 214 -9.75 15.70 -12.24
C SER A 214 -10.95 16.62 -12.02
N GLU A 215 -12.12 16.05 -11.69
CA GLU A 215 -13.30 16.85 -11.34
C GLU A 215 -13.19 17.44 -9.93
N LYS A 216 -12.57 16.71 -8.99
CA LYS A 216 -12.21 17.26 -7.66
C LYS A 216 -11.30 18.48 -7.80
N GLU A 217 -10.22 18.37 -8.59
CA GLU A 217 -9.30 19.48 -8.85
C GLU A 217 -10.05 20.71 -9.39
N LYS A 218 -10.90 20.52 -10.41
CA LYS A 218 -11.70 21.61 -11.00
C LYS A 218 -12.62 22.28 -9.99
N LYS A 219 -13.27 21.52 -9.10
CA LYS A 219 -14.18 22.07 -8.09
C LYS A 219 -13.41 22.82 -7.01
N LEU A 220 -12.33 22.25 -6.49
CA LEU A 220 -11.50 22.89 -5.46
C LEU A 220 -10.86 24.19 -5.97
N CYS A 221 -10.35 24.21 -7.21
CA CYS A 221 -9.81 25.43 -7.81
C CYS A 221 -10.83 26.59 -7.90
N LYS A 222 -12.14 26.33 -7.87
CA LYS A 222 -13.18 27.38 -7.88
C LYS A 222 -13.48 27.96 -6.50
N LEU A 223 -13.11 27.24 -5.43
CA LEU A 223 -13.38 27.60 -4.04
C LEU A 223 -12.30 28.49 -3.42
N ILE A 224 -11.13 28.59 -4.05
CA ILE A 224 -10.05 29.48 -3.59
C ILE A 224 -10.43 30.94 -3.87
N LEU A 225 -10.16 31.79 -2.89
CA LEU A 225 -10.16 33.24 -3.04
C LEU A 225 -8.83 33.63 -3.69
N PHE A 226 -8.92 34.33 -4.82
CA PHE A 226 -7.75 34.85 -5.49
C PHE A 226 -8.13 36.18 -6.14
N ASP A 227 -7.29 37.19 -5.98
CA ASP A 227 -7.54 38.55 -6.52
C ASP A 227 -7.57 38.59 -8.05
N SER A 228 -7.03 37.55 -8.70
CA SER A 228 -7.02 37.36 -10.14
C SER A 228 -8.15 36.43 -10.61
N SER A 229 -8.68 36.70 -11.81
CA SER A 229 -9.73 35.88 -12.47
C SER A 229 -9.36 34.40 -12.69
N LYS A 230 -8.08 34.02 -12.54
CA LYS A 230 -7.58 32.64 -12.67
C LYS A 230 -6.60 32.30 -11.54
N ILE A 231 -6.75 31.09 -11.00
CA ILE A 231 -5.78 30.48 -10.09
C ILE A 231 -4.42 30.32 -10.79
N ASP A 232 -3.34 30.60 -10.07
CA ASP A 232 -1.97 30.39 -10.57
C ASP A 232 -1.65 28.90 -10.76
N SER A 233 -0.60 28.62 -11.54
CA SER A 233 -0.16 27.26 -11.87
C SER A 233 0.28 26.47 -10.63
N GLN A 234 0.87 27.14 -9.64
CA GLN A 234 1.45 26.52 -8.46
C GLN A 234 0.38 26.00 -7.51
N ARG A 235 -0.58 26.85 -7.12
CA ARG A 235 -1.73 26.45 -6.30
C ARG A 235 -2.55 25.38 -6.99
N LYS A 236 -2.77 25.50 -8.30
CA LYS A 236 -3.45 24.46 -9.10
C LYS A 236 -2.69 23.13 -9.11
N ALA A 237 -1.36 23.16 -9.17
CA ALA A 237 -0.55 21.96 -9.09
C ALA A 237 -0.68 21.29 -7.71
N ILE A 238 -0.55 22.06 -6.62
CA ILE A 238 -0.73 21.57 -5.24
C ILE A 238 -2.11 20.92 -5.06
N ILE A 239 -3.20 21.60 -5.46
CA ILE A 239 -4.58 21.08 -5.36
C ILE A 239 -4.76 19.81 -6.16
N GLY A 240 -4.25 19.77 -7.39
CA GLY A 240 -4.36 18.58 -8.20
C GLY A 240 -3.58 17.42 -7.57
N LEU A 241 -2.43 17.69 -6.95
CA LEU A 241 -1.67 16.67 -6.25
C LEU A 241 -2.40 16.14 -5.01
N MET A 242 -3.04 17.01 -4.22
CA MET A 242 -3.95 16.63 -3.12
C MET A 242 -5.09 15.72 -3.61
N CYS A 243 -5.59 15.95 -4.83
CA CYS A 243 -6.62 15.13 -5.46
C CYS A 243 -6.10 13.80 -6.03
N GLY A 244 -4.78 13.57 -6.06
CA GLY A 244 -4.14 12.40 -6.69
C GLY A 244 -3.85 12.55 -8.18
N CYS A 245 -4.04 13.73 -8.77
CA CYS A 245 -3.62 14.01 -10.14
C CYS A 245 -2.09 14.01 -10.25
N LYS A 246 -1.57 13.60 -11.41
CA LYS A 246 -0.14 13.68 -11.70
C LYS A 246 0.28 15.13 -11.94
N LYS A 247 1.29 15.60 -11.21
CA LYS A 247 1.78 16.99 -11.27
C LYS A 247 3.30 17.02 -11.31
N LYS A 248 3.86 18.01 -12.01
CA LYS A 248 5.31 18.20 -12.15
C LYS A 248 5.86 18.97 -10.95
N PHE A 249 7.10 18.69 -10.55
CA PHE A 249 7.76 19.43 -9.46
C PHE A 249 7.96 20.90 -9.80
N ASN A 250 8.33 21.17 -11.06
CA ASN A 250 8.40 22.53 -11.60
C ASN A 250 7.09 23.31 -11.40
N ASP A 251 5.95 22.66 -11.62
CA ASP A 251 4.64 23.30 -11.43
C ASP A 251 4.33 23.49 -9.94
N ILE A 252 4.75 22.58 -9.05
CA ILE A 252 4.45 22.63 -7.60
C ILE A 252 5.30 23.68 -6.87
N PHE A 253 6.54 23.90 -7.30
CA PHE A 253 7.49 24.81 -6.65
C PHE A 253 7.77 26.07 -7.46
N ASP A 254 7.00 26.30 -8.53
CA ASP A 254 7.17 27.41 -9.48
C ASP A 254 8.63 27.65 -9.90
N THR A 255 9.28 26.57 -10.37
CA THR A 255 10.70 26.57 -10.73
C THR A 255 10.96 25.76 -12.00
N LYS A 256 12.17 25.85 -12.56
CA LYS A 256 12.66 25.02 -13.66
C LYS A 256 13.73 23.99 -13.25
N ASP A 257 14.12 23.98 -11.98
CA ASP A 257 15.24 23.20 -11.44
C ASP A 257 15.12 21.68 -11.69
N TYR A 258 13.90 21.16 -11.87
CA TYR A 258 13.65 19.72 -11.98
C TYR A 258 13.46 19.23 -13.42
N SER A 259 13.76 20.07 -14.42
CA SER A 259 13.52 19.74 -15.84
C SER A 259 14.38 18.57 -16.32
N ASP A 260 15.60 18.45 -15.79
CA ASP A 260 16.58 17.42 -16.15
C ASP A 260 16.69 16.31 -15.08
N SER A 261 15.79 16.30 -14.10
CA SER A 261 15.75 15.25 -13.08
C SER A 261 15.24 13.93 -13.65
N GLU A 262 15.75 12.80 -13.15
CA GLU A 262 15.24 11.46 -13.52
C GLU A 262 13.74 11.30 -13.22
N MET A 263 13.23 12.10 -12.27
CA MET A 263 11.82 12.17 -11.92
C MET A 263 11.36 13.63 -11.95
N ILE A 264 10.47 13.96 -12.88
CA ILE A 264 9.99 15.33 -13.14
C ILE A 264 8.69 15.67 -12.41
N GLY A 265 8.07 14.71 -11.74
CA GLY A 265 6.76 14.86 -11.08
C GLY A 265 6.24 13.55 -10.51
N LEU A 266 5.11 13.62 -9.80
CA LEU A 266 4.52 12.46 -9.14
C LEU A 266 2.99 12.44 -9.18
N SER A 267 2.43 11.25 -8.98
CA SER A 267 1.04 11.01 -8.64
C SER A 267 1.01 10.00 -7.50
N PHE A 268 0.38 10.35 -6.38
CA PHE A 268 0.28 9.45 -5.23
C PHE A 268 -0.51 8.16 -5.52
N ASP A 269 -1.37 8.16 -6.54
CA ASP A 269 -2.06 6.96 -7.02
C ASP A 269 -1.11 5.98 -7.75
N GLU A 270 -0.06 6.50 -8.41
CA GLU A 270 0.80 5.72 -9.33
C GLU A 270 2.07 5.20 -8.64
N ILE A 271 2.61 5.94 -7.67
CA ILE A 271 3.90 5.63 -7.05
C ILE A 271 3.74 4.83 -5.75
N ASN A 272 4.71 3.98 -5.45
CA ASN A 272 4.88 3.44 -4.11
C ASN A 272 5.68 4.44 -3.27
N TYR A 273 4.97 5.35 -2.59
CA TYR A 273 5.57 6.48 -1.89
C TYR A 273 6.69 6.07 -0.92
N ASP A 274 6.50 4.99 -0.15
CA ASP A 274 7.50 4.46 0.79
C ASP A 274 8.80 4.02 0.10
N GLU A 275 8.70 3.43 -1.09
CA GLU A 275 9.88 2.97 -1.84
C GLU A 275 10.55 4.10 -2.61
N SER A 276 9.79 5.15 -2.96
CA SER A 276 10.30 6.33 -3.67
C SER A 276 10.76 7.46 -2.75
N LYS A 277 10.55 7.36 -1.43
CA LYS A 277 10.85 8.43 -0.46
C LYS A 277 12.31 8.90 -0.52
N GLU A 278 13.27 7.98 -0.45
CA GLU A 278 14.70 8.31 -0.53
C GLU A 278 15.06 9.05 -1.83
N LYS A 279 14.49 8.61 -2.97
CA LYS A 279 14.72 9.25 -4.27
C LYS A 279 14.07 10.64 -4.33
N LEU A 280 12.89 10.81 -3.74
CA LEU A 280 12.20 12.09 -3.67
C LEU A 280 12.96 13.07 -2.76
N GLU A 281 13.48 12.60 -1.63
CA GLU A 281 14.35 13.38 -0.73
C GLU A 281 15.64 13.81 -1.43
N GLU A 282 16.28 12.92 -2.19
CA GLU A 282 17.49 13.22 -2.97
C GLU A 282 17.24 14.31 -4.03
N ILE A 283 16.10 14.24 -4.73
CA ILE A 283 15.76 15.20 -5.81
C ILE A 283 15.29 16.55 -5.24
N LEU A 284 14.47 16.53 -4.19
CA LEU A 284 13.78 17.73 -3.71
C LEU A 284 14.49 18.42 -2.54
N GLY A 285 15.40 17.74 -1.84
CA GLY A 285 16.06 18.26 -0.65
C GLY A 285 15.03 18.66 0.41
N GLU A 286 15.18 19.87 0.96
CA GLU A 286 14.27 20.41 1.98
C GLU A 286 12.82 20.57 1.48
N ARG A 287 12.63 20.80 0.17
CA ARG A 287 11.29 20.92 -0.45
C ARG A 287 10.50 19.61 -0.42
N PHE A 288 11.13 18.48 -0.11
CA PHE A 288 10.47 17.20 0.08
C PHE A 288 9.39 17.25 1.19
N ILE A 289 9.61 18.05 2.25
CA ILE A 289 8.66 18.19 3.36
C ILE A 289 7.28 18.67 2.88
N CYS A 290 7.25 19.54 1.86
CA CYS A 290 6.01 19.98 1.21
C CYS A 290 5.22 18.78 0.64
N ILE A 291 5.91 17.85 -0.01
CA ILE A 291 5.28 16.65 -0.58
C ILE A 291 4.73 15.74 0.53
N ASP A 292 5.44 15.59 1.65
CA ASP A 292 4.95 14.84 2.83
C ASP A 292 3.64 15.46 3.36
N TYR A 293 3.55 16.79 3.51
CA TYR A 293 2.30 17.45 3.94
C TYR A 293 1.13 17.25 2.96
N ILE A 294 1.37 17.42 1.65
CA ILE A 294 0.34 17.19 0.62
C ILE A 294 -0.10 15.72 0.63
N LYS A 295 0.85 14.81 0.84
CA LYS A 295 0.58 13.37 0.96
C LYS A 295 -0.35 13.07 2.14
N VAL A 296 -0.19 13.74 3.29
CA VAL A 296 -1.09 13.56 4.44
C VAL A 296 -2.53 13.89 4.08
N ILE A 297 -2.78 14.99 3.36
CA ILE A 297 -4.14 15.35 2.92
C ILE A 297 -4.71 14.34 1.94
N TYR A 298 -3.91 13.90 0.97
CA TYR A 298 -4.32 12.89 0.01
C TYR A 298 -4.69 11.57 0.72
N ASP A 299 -3.88 11.13 1.69
CA ASP A 299 -4.13 9.90 2.46
C ASP A 299 -5.35 10.03 3.37
N TRP A 300 -5.54 11.18 4.00
CA TRP A 300 -6.75 11.48 4.76
C TRP A 300 -7.99 11.41 3.87
N ALA A 301 -7.94 12.00 2.68
CA ALA A 301 -9.08 12.00 1.74
C ALA A 301 -9.44 10.58 1.31
N LYS A 302 -8.42 9.76 1.01
CA LYS A 302 -8.58 8.33 0.69
C LYS A 302 -9.09 7.53 1.88
N LEU A 303 -8.59 7.79 3.08
CA LEU A 303 -9.06 7.12 4.29
C LEU A 303 -10.54 7.43 4.55
N SER A 304 -10.93 8.69 4.44
CA SER A 304 -12.31 9.09 4.67
C SER A 304 -13.25 8.55 3.57
N ASP A 305 -12.81 8.50 2.32
CA ASP A 305 -13.53 7.83 1.23
C ASP A 305 -13.71 6.34 1.53
N ILE A 306 -12.65 5.69 2.04
CA ILE A 306 -12.71 4.27 2.42
C ILE A 306 -13.65 4.04 3.61
N LEU A 307 -13.67 4.93 4.61
CA LEU A 307 -14.49 4.79 5.81
C LEU A 307 -15.96 5.18 5.60
N LYS A 308 -16.28 6.12 4.69
CA LYS A 308 -17.65 6.60 4.40
C LYS A 308 -18.51 6.86 5.67
N ASP A 309 -17.92 7.50 6.67
CA ASP A 309 -18.52 7.81 7.99
C ASP A 309 -18.92 6.59 8.84
N GLU A 310 -18.42 5.39 8.49
CA GLU A 310 -18.66 4.18 9.26
C GLU A 310 -17.75 4.08 10.50
N LYS A 311 -18.24 3.40 11.53
CA LYS A 311 -17.54 3.21 12.81
C LYS A 311 -16.24 2.41 12.71
N SER A 312 -16.08 1.61 11.66
CA SER A 312 -14.90 0.79 11.43
C SER A 312 -14.66 0.56 9.94
N ILE A 313 -13.40 0.26 9.58
CA ILE A 313 -13.05 -0.14 8.21
C ILE A 313 -13.81 -1.39 7.77
N SER A 314 -14.07 -2.32 8.68
CA SER A 314 -14.87 -3.51 8.36
C SER A 314 -16.32 -3.17 8.04
N SER A 315 -16.95 -2.23 8.77
CA SER A 315 -18.29 -1.74 8.45
C SER A 315 -18.34 -1.10 7.06
N ALA A 316 -17.37 -0.26 6.72
CA ALA A 316 -17.30 0.36 5.40
C ALA A 316 -17.09 -0.65 4.27
N LYS A 317 -16.26 -1.67 4.50
CA LYS A 317 -16.03 -2.76 3.53
C LYS A 317 -17.24 -3.64 3.33
N VAL A 318 -18.00 -3.94 4.40
CA VAL A 318 -19.29 -4.64 4.31
C VAL A 318 -20.29 -3.83 3.49
N LYS A 319 -20.43 -2.54 3.76
CA LYS A 319 -21.30 -1.64 2.98
C LYS A 319 -20.92 -1.62 1.49
N SER A 320 -19.63 -1.53 1.18
CA SER A 320 -19.14 -1.61 -0.21
C SER A 320 -19.46 -2.96 -0.88
N TYR A 321 -19.47 -4.06 -0.12
CA TYR A 321 -19.87 -5.39 -0.64
C TYR A 321 -21.37 -5.42 -0.97
N GLU A 322 -22.21 -4.89 -0.08
CA GLU A 322 -23.65 -4.79 -0.26
C GLU A 322 -24.02 -3.86 -1.43
N GLU A 323 -23.32 -2.72 -1.57
CA GLU A 323 -23.42 -1.81 -2.72
C GLU A 323 -23.15 -2.56 -4.03
N HIS A 324 -22.03 -3.30 -4.11
CA HIS A 324 -21.70 -4.13 -5.28
C HIS A 324 -22.82 -5.14 -5.58
N GLN A 325 -23.31 -5.85 -4.56
CA GLN A 325 -24.38 -6.83 -4.72
C GLN A 325 -25.65 -6.21 -5.30
N ASN A 326 -26.03 -5.02 -4.81
CA ASN A 326 -27.20 -4.30 -5.30
C ASN A 326 -27.02 -3.80 -6.74
N GLU A 327 -25.87 -3.19 -7.06
CA GLU A 327 -25.52 -2.78 -8.43
C GLU A 327 -25.60 -3.95 -9.39
N LEU A 328 -25.10 -5.12 -8.98
CA LEU A 328 -25.06 -6.32 -9.82
C LEU A 328 -26.47 -6.82 -10.10
N ARG A 329 -27.35 -6.79 -9.09
CA ARG A 329 -28.77 -7.13 -9.22
C ARG A 329 -29.48 -6.18 -10.19
N ILE A 330 -29.27 -4.87 -10.05
CA ILE A 330 -29.86 -3.85 -10.92
C ILE A 330 -29.42 -4.06 -12.37
N LEU A 331 -28.11 -4.18 -12.63
CA LEU A 331 -27.60 -4.38 -13.99
C LEU A 331 -28.11 -5.69 -14.61
N LYS A 332 -28.15 -6.79 -13.85
CA LYS A 332 -28.72 -8.07 -14.32
C LYS A 332 -30.21 -7.98 -14.69
N ASN A 333 -30.96 -7.12 -14.01
CA ASN A 333 -32.37 -6.88 -14.29
C ASN A 333 -32.53 -6.02 -15.54
N ILE A 334 -31.79 -4.91 -15.65
CA ILE A 334 -31.79 -4.01 -16.82
C ILE A 334 -31.44 -4.80 -18.09
N LEU A 335 -30.30 -5.52 -18.10
CA LEU A 335 -29.91 -6.31 -19.27
C LEU A 335 -30.89 -7.48 -19.51
N GLY A 336 -31.49 -8.03 -18.45
CA GLY A 336 -32.50 -9.09 -18.58
C GLY A 336 -33.77 -8.64 -19.29
N LYS A 337 -34.20 -7.39 -19.07
CA LYS A 337 -35.37 -6.78 -19.71
C LYS A 337 -35.05 -6.27 -21.12
N TYR A 338 -33.94 -5.56 -21.29
CA TYR A 338 -33.69 -4.74 -22.48
C TYR A 338 -32.63 -5.27 -23.45
N ASN A 339 -31.77 -6.23 -23.03
CA ASN A 339 -30.80 -6.87 -23.91
C ASN A 339 -30.29 -8.24 -23.37
N LYS A 340 -31.10 -9.29 -23.59
CA LYS A 340 -30.82 -10.65 -23.09
C LYS A 340 -29.53 -11.25 -23.64
N LEU A 341 -29.18 -10.97 -24.90
CA LEU A 341 -27.94 -11.45 -25.51
C LEU A 341 -26.73 -10.85 -24.80
N GLU A 342 -26.74 -9.52 -24.58
CA GLU A 342 -25.64 -8.86 -23.88
C GLU A 342 -25.53 -9.34 -22.42
N LYS A 343 -26.65 -9.64 -21.75
CA LYS A 343 -26.62 -10.25 -20.42
C LYS A 343 -25.82 -11.56 -20.41
N ILE A 344 -26.02 -12.42 -21.41
CA ILE A 344 -25.31 -13.70 -21.50
C ILE A 344 -23.83 -13.44 -21.77
N ASN A 345 -23.53 -12.60 -22.77
CA ASN A 345 -22.14 -12.26 -23.13
C ASN A 345 -21.40 -11.62 -21.95
N PHE A 346 -22.05 -10.73 -21.21
CA PHE A 346 -21.41 -9.97 -20.15
C PHE A 346 -21.14 -10.79 -18.87
N PHE A 347 -22.02 -11.73 -18.52
CA PHE A 347 -21.92 -12.49 -17.26
C PHE A 347 -21.49 -13.95 -17.40
N LYS A 348 -21.50 -14.53 -18.60
CA LYS A 348 -21.27 -15.97 -18.80
C LYS A 348 -20.24 -16.31 -19.89
N ASN A 349 -20.02 -15.44 -20.87
CA ASN A 349 -19.11 -15.75 -21.98
C ASN A 349 -17.64 -15.57 -21.55
N LYS A 350 -16.82 -16.61 -21.68
CA LYS A 350 -15.39 -16.56 -21.34
C LYS A 350 -14.55 -15.83 -22.38
N ASP A 351 -14.98 -15.87 -23.64
CA ASP A 351 -14.23 -15.32 -24.76
C ASP A 351 -14.43 -13.79 -24.92
N GLU A 352 -15.45 -13.24 -24.26
CA GLU A 352 -15.80 -11.82 -24.34
C GLU A 352 -14.84 -10.96 -23.51
N LYS A 353 -14.12 -10.05 -24.15
CA LYS A 353 -13.15 -9.17 -23.47
C LYS A 353 -13.87 -8.16 -22.56
N ASN A 354 -13.24 -7.84 -21.43
CA ASN A 354 -13.68 -6.79 -20.51
C ASN A 354 -15.12 -6.94 -19.97
N ASN A 355 -15.59 -8.18 -19.81
CA ASN A 355 -16.88 -8.48 -19.23
C ASN A 355 -16.78 -8.77 -17.72
N TYR A 356 -17.92 -8.96 -17.05
CA TYR A 356 -17.94 -9.18 -15.59
C TYR A 356 -17.25 -10.48 -15.18
N LEU A 357 -17.38 -11.55 -15.97
CA LEU A 357 -16.73 -12.83 -15.69
C LEU A 357 -15.19 -12.67 -15.69
N ASN A 358 -14.65 -12.06 -16.75
CA ASN A 358 -13.22 -11.80 -16.88
C ASN A 358 -12.73 -10.74 -15.86
N TYR A 359 -13.59 -9.82 -15.43
CA TYR A 359 -13.28 -8.94 -14.32
C TYR A 359 -13.08 -9.69 -13.01
N ILE A 360 -13.91 -10.67 -12.69
CA ILE A 360 -13.77 -11.46 -11.46
C ILE A 360 -12.60 -12.45 -11.54
N GLU A 361 -12.45 -13.15 -12.67
CA GLU A 361 -11.50 -14.29 -12.79
C GLU A 361 -10.14 -13.91 -13.38
N ASN A 362 -10.11 -13.02 -14.38
CA ASN A 362 -8.94 -12.80 -15.25
C ASN A 362 -8.29 -11.41 -15.08
N GLY A 363 -8.61 -10.71 -14.00
CA GLY A 363 -7.87 -9.52 -13.58
C GLY A 363 -8.06 -8.28 -14.47
N ILE A 364 -9.17 -8.19 -15.21
CA ILE A 364 -9.52 -6.96 -15.95
C ILE A 364 -9.59 -5.76 -15.00
N SER A 365 -9.14 -4.60 -15.46
CA SER A 365 -9.20 -3.36 -14.68
C SER A 365 -10.66 -2.90 -14.51
N GLN A 366 -10.94 -2.24 -13.38
CA GLN A 366 -12.27 -1.68 -13.15
C GLN A 366 -12.62 -0.61 -14.20
N GLU A 367 -11.62 0.15 -14.67
CA GLU A 367 -11.80 1.16 -15.70
C GLU A 367 -12.27 0.53 -17.02
N ASP A 368 -11.63 -0.56 -17.47
CA ASP A 368 -12.00 -1.24 -18.71
C ASP A 368 -13.39 -1.88 -18.63
N LEU A 369 -13.74 -2.45 -17.48
CA LEU A 369 -15.08 -2.96 -17.21
C LEU A 369 -16.12 -1.84 -17.32
N ASN A 370 -15.89 -0.70 -16.65
CA ASN A 370 -16.81 0.43 -16.64
C ASN A 370 -16.97 1.04 -18.05
N LYS A 371 -15.88 1.14 -18.83
CA LYS A 371 -15.92 1.54 -20.25
C LYS A 371 -16.79 0.61 -21.09
N ASN A 372 -16.71 -0.71 -20.85
CA ASN A 372 -17.55 -1.67 -21.57
C ASN A 372 -19.02 -1.54 -21.17
N ILE A 373 -19.31 -1.41 -19.86
CA ILE A 373 -20.66 -1.18 -19.34
C ILE A 373 -21.27 0.07 -19.97
N LEU A 374 -20.53 1.17 -20.08
CA LEU A 374 -21.02 2.41 -20.71
C LEU A 374 -21.49 2.17 -22.14
N LYS A 375 -20.67 1.49 -22.96
CA LYS A 375 -21.04 1.15 -24.35
C LYS A 375 -22.30 0.30 -24.40
N ILE A 376 -22.46 -0.65 -23.47
CA ILE A 376 -23.64 -1.50 -23.40
C ILE A 376 -24.89 -0.68 -23.03
N LEU A 377 -24.78 0.18 -22.02
CA LEU A 377 -25.88 1.01 -21.55
C LEU A 377 -26.32 2.03 -22.59
N GLU A 378 -25.38 2.63 -23.32
CA GLU A 378 -25.69 3.56 -24.43
C GLU A 378 -26.54 2.90 -25.52
N LYS A 379 -26.25 1.64 -25.88
CA LYS A 379 -27.03 0.89 -26.90
C LYS A 379 -28.48 0.59 -26.49
N ILE A 380 -28.79 0.60 -25.20
CA ILE A 380 -30.12 0.27 -24.69
C ILE A 380 -30.87 1.48 -24.16
N LYS A 381 -30.23 2.65 -24.08
CA LYS A 381 -30.76 3.87 -23.45
C LYS A 381 -32.17 4.21 -23.91
N ASP A 382 -32.43 4.14 -25.21
CA ASP A 382 -33.72 4.52 -25.80
C ASP A 382 -34.82 3.45 -25.62
N LYS A 383 -34.46 2.26 -25.13
CA LYS A 383 -35.39 1.13 -24.89
C LYS A 383 -35.86 1.06 -23.44
N VAL A 384 -35.23 1.79 -22.53
CA VAL A 384 -35.50 1.74 -21.08
C VAL A 384 -36.85 2.40 -20.80
N LYS A 385 -37.75 1.68 -20.12
CA LYS A 385 -39.05 2.23 -19.69
C LYS A 385 -38.88 3.14 -18.48
N GLU A 386 -39.80 4.08 -18.29
CA GLU A 386 -39.79 5.03 -17.17
C GLU A 386 -39.65 4.35 -15.80
N GLU A 387 -40.26 3.18 -15.58
CA GLU A 387 -40.14 2.40 -14.32
C GLU A 387 -38.71 1.98 -13.95
N ASP A 388 -37.81 1.85 -14.92
CA ASP A 388 -36.41 1.43 -14.71
C ASP A 388 -35.42 2.58 -14.89
N LYS A 389 -35.89 3.78 -15.23
CA LYS A 389 -35.06 4.92 -15.65
C LYS A 389 -34.15 5.42 -14.54
N ASP A 390 -34.65 5.58 -13.33
CA ASP A 390 -33.85 6.00 -12.17
C ASP A 390 -32.69 5.03 -11.89
N ASN A 391 -32.98 3.73 -11.91
CA ASN A 391 -31.98 2.68 -11.72
C ASN A 391 -30.95 2.69 -12.87
N PHE A 392 -31.40 2.86 -14.10
CA PHE A 392 -30.55 2.96 -15.27
C PHE A 392 -29.64 4.19 -15.21
N GLU A 393 -30.17 5.36 -14.88
CA GLU A 393 -29.42 6.61 -14.77
C GLU A 393 -28.40 6.55 -13.63
N ASN A 394 -28.74 5.93 -12.50
CA ASN A 394 -27.80 5.71 -11.40
C ASN A 394 -26.62 4.83 -11.84
N ILE A 395 -26.89 3.66 -12.44
CA ILE A 395 -25.84 2.77 -12.95
C ILE A 395 -25.01 3.48 -14.03
N LEU A 396 -25.64 4.21 -14.95
CA LEU A 396 -24.95 4.97 -15.99
C LEU A 396 -24.02 6.03 -15.39
N LYS A 397 -24.49 6.78 -14.39
CA LYS A 397 -23.68 7.79 -13.69
C LYS A 397 -22.47 7.16 -13.01
N ARG A 398 -22.68 6.06 -12.28
CA ARG A 398 -21.59 5.34 -11.60
C ARG A 398 -20.60 4.73 -12.59
N ALA A 399 -21.08 4.22 -13.72
CA ALA A 399 -20.23 3.73 -14.81
C ALA A 399 -19.37 4.86 -15.41
N LYS A 400 -19.96 6.04 -15.64
CA LYS A 400 -19.25 7.22 -16.16
C LYS A 400 -18.14 7.68 -15.23
N ASN A 401 -18.36 7.55 -13.93
CA ASN A 401 -17.39 7.90 -12.91
C ASN A 401 -16.40 6.77 -12.62
N GLY A 402 -16.56 5.59 -13.22
CA GLY A 402 -15.64 4.46 -13.08
C GLY A 402 -15.75 3.71 -11.74
N ILE A 403 -16.85 3.86 -11.01
CA ILE A 403 -16.98 3.39 -9.61
C ILE A 403 -17.91 2.18 -9.43
N LEU A 404 -18.42 1.58 -10.52
CA LEU A 404 -19.24 0.36 -10.40
C LEU A 404 -18.38 -0.85 -10.06
N PHE A 405 -18.99 -1.76 -9.28
CA PHE A 405 -18.47 -3.09 -8.98
C PHE A 405 -17.13 -3.10 -8.25
N ASN A 406 -16.94 -2.14 -7.35
CA ASN A 406 -15.75 -2.05 -6.49
C ASN A 406 -15.45 -3.41 -5.82
N LYS A 407 -14.21 -3.87 -5.95
CA LYS A 407 -13.70 -5.05 -5.22
C LYS A 407 -13.31 -4.66 -3.79
N GLN A 408 -13.32 -5.65 -2.90
CA GLN A 408 -12.91 -5.47 -1.50
C GLN A 408 -11.40 -5.17 -1.38
N HIS A 409 -10.58 -5.84 -2.19
CA HIS A 409 -9.14 -5.63 -2.31
C HIS A 409 -8.83 -4.74 -3.50
N ILE A 410 -8.55 -3.47 -3.23
CA ILE A 410 -8.08 -2.47 -4.19
C ILE A 410 -6.70 -1.97 -3.79
N LYS A 411 -5.95 -1.41 -4.74
CA LYS A 411 -4.62 -0.83 -4.49
C LYS A 411 -4.65 0.18 -3.33
N ASP A 412 -5.72 0.97 -3.27
CA ASP A 412 -5.95 2.00 -2.27
C ASP A 412 -6.03 1.47 -0.84
N ASN A 413 -6.29 0.17 -0.62
CA ASN A 413 -6.20 -0.42 0.72
C ASN A 413 -4.78 -0.33 1.31
N GLY A 414 -3.74 -0.16 0.48
CA GLY A 414 -2.37 0.08 0.92
C GLY A 414 -2.16 1.44 1.58
N LEU A 415 -3.08 2.38 1.35
CA LEU A 415 -3.09 3.73 1.93
C LEU A 415 -3.79 3.80 3.28
N ILE A 416 -4.28 2.66 3.81
CA ILE A 416 -4.93 2.64 5.11
C ILE A 416 -3.85 2.69 6.19
N PRO A 417 -3.85 3.69 7.08
CA PRO A 417 -2.88 3.79 8.16
C PRO A 417 -3.14 2.70 9.21
N TYR A 418 -2.07 2.23 9.85
CA TYR A 418 -2.15 1.11 10.80
C TYR A 418 -3.10 1.39 11.97
N GLN A 419 -3.27 2.65 12.37
CA GLN A 419 -4.15 3.08 13.47
C GLN A 419 -5.60 2.67 13.27
N VAL A 420 -6.09 2.70 12.03
CA VAL A 420 -7.47 2.33 11.70
C VAL A 420 -7.69 0.85 11.99
N HIS A 421 -6.71 0.03 11.64
CA HIS A 421 -6.70 -1.40 11.95
C HIS A 421 -6.44 -1.67 13.43
N LYS A 422 -5.58 -0.87 14.10
CA LYS A 422 -5.29 -0.96 15.53
C LYS A 422 -6.57 -0.75 16.36
N TYR A 423 -7.32 0.31 16.08
CA TYR A 423 -8.57 0.60 16.79
C TYR A 423 -9.56 -0.56 16.74
N GLU A 424 -9.77 -1.12 15.55
CA GLU A 424 -10.68 -2.24 15.38
C GLU A 424 -10.15 -3.51 16.07
N LEU A 425 -8.85 -3.77 15.98
CA LEU A 425 -8.18 -4.87 16.68
C LEU A 425 -8.36 -4.78 18.20
N GLU A 426 -8.09 -3.62 18.78
CA GLU A 426 -8.21 -3.38 20.23
C GLU A 426 -9.64 -3.56 20.70
N LYS A 427 -10.61 -3.04 19.93
CA LYS A 427 -12.03 -3.20 20.24
C LYS A 427 -12.47 -4.66 20.15
N ILE A 428 -12.05 -5.39 19.13
CA ILE A 428 -12.31 -6.83 19.00
C ILE A 428 -11.72 -7.59 20.18
N LEU A 429 -10.45 -7.36 20.52
CA LEU A 429 -9.81 -8.04 21.65
C LEU A 429 -10.56 -7.78 22.96
N LYS A 430 -10.91 -6.53 23.23
CA LYS A 430 -11.70 -6.15 24.42
C LYS A 430 -13.05 -6.85 24.48
N ASN A 431 -13.78 -6.93 23.37
CA ASN A 431 -15.06 -7.63 23.34
C ASN A 431 -14.86 -9.16 23.53
N MET A 432 -13.79 -9.71 22.97
CA MET A 432 -13.54 -11.16 22.98
C MET A 432 -12.97 -11.68 24.29
N GLU A 433 -12.35 -10.81 25.09
CA GLU A 433 -11.91 -11.08 26.46
C GLU A 433 -13.06 -11.52 27.39
N GLU A 434 -14.32 -11.22 27.07
CA GLU A 434 -15.50 -11.71 27.80
C GLU A 434 -15.80 -13.17 27.48
N TYR A 435 -15.50 -13.63 26.26
CA TYR A 435 -15.83 -14.98 25.79
C TYR A 435 -14.64 -15.95 25.86
N PHE A 436 -13.42 -15.44 25.86
CA PHE A 436 -12.20 -16.23 25.83
C PHE A 436 -11.22 -15.80 26.92
N GLU A 437 -11.26 -16.51 28.05
CA GLU A 437 -10.47 -16.20 29.24
C GLU A 437 -8.95 -16.22 28.98
N PHE A 438 -8.48 -17.05 28.06
CA PHE A 438 -7.05 -17.14 27.74
C PHE A 438 -6.44 -15.81 27.28
N LEU A 439 -7.25 -14.90 26.73
CA LEU A 439 -6.78 -13.57 26.31
C LEU A 439 -6.29 -12.72 27.48
N LYS A 440 -6.84 -12.96 28.68
CA LYS A 440 -6.49 -12.27 29.94
C LYS A 440 -5.35 -12.94 30.70
N ILE A 441 -4.93 -14.15 30.32
CA ILE A 441 -3.86 -14.86 31.02
C ILE A 441 -2.57 -14.06 30.90
N GLU A 442 -2.00 -13.72 32.04
CA GLU A 442 -0.74 -13.02 32.16
C GLU A 442 0.44 -13.99 32.14
N LYS A 443 1.42 -13.72 31.28
CA LYS A 443 2.71 -14.42 31.26
C LYS A 443 3.81 -13.39 31.03
N ASP A 444 4.85 -13.39 31.85
CA ASP A 444 5.98 -12.46 31.75
C ASP A 444 5.61 -10.97 31.96
N GLY A 445 4.59 -10.70 32.79
CA GLY A 445 4.13 -9.34 33.08
C GLY A 445 3.25 -8.74 31.97
N THR A 446 2.68 -9.56 31.09
CA THR A 446 1.87 -9.10 29.95
C THR A 446 0.81 -10.14 29.59
N THR A 447 -0.41 -9.69 29.36
CA THR A 447 -1.53 -10.56 28.94
C THR A 447 -1.37 -11.04 27.50
N VAL A 448 -2.06 -12.12 27.12
CA VAL A 448 -2.08 -12.58 25.72
C VAL A 448 -2.64 -11.49 24.79
N SER A 449 -3.68 -10.76 25.23
CA SER A 449 -4.25 -9.61 24.50
C SER A 449 -3.21 -8.51 24.23
N GLU A 450 -2.44 -8.11 25.24
CA GLU A 450 -1.36 -7.14 25.09
C GLU A 450 -0.22 -7.65 24.21
N LYS A 451 0.14 -8.94 24.30
CA LYS A 451 1.11 -9.55 23.38
C LYS A 451 0.63 -9.48 21.94
N ILE A 452 -0.66 -9.71 21.66
CA ILE A 452 -1.24 -9.58 20.31
C ILE A 452 -1.11 -8.13 19.80
N LYS A 453 -1.47 -7.14 20.63
CA LYS A 453 -1.32 -5.70 20.30
C LYS A 453 0.13 -5.35 19.99
N ALA A 454 1.07 -5.78 20.85
CA ALA A 454 2.50 -5.58 20.65
C ALA A 454 2.99 -6.18 19.30
N ILE A 455 2.59 -7.41 18.94
CA ILE A 455 2.97 -7.98 17.63
C ILE A 455 2.43 -7.15 16.47
N PHE A 456 1.23 -6.57 16.61
CA PHE A 456 0.57 -5.81 15.55
C PHE A 456 1.32 -4.50 15.28
N GLU A 457 1.58 -3.74 16.35
CA GLU A 457 2.19 -2.41 16.32
C GLU A 457 3.70 -2.44 16.07
N PHE A 458 4.36 -3.55 16.40
CA PHE A 458 5.80 -3.63 16.35
C PHE A 458 6.39 -3.32 14.97
N ARG A 459 7.25 -2.31 14.97
CA ARG A 459 8.11 -1.88 13.87
C ARG A 459 9.53 -1.82 14.41
N ILE A 460 10.43 -2.56 13.77
CA ILE A 460 11.86 -2.48 14.09
C ILE A 460 12.34 -1.10 13.65
N PRO A 461 12.90 -0.28 14.57
CA PRO A 461 13.45 1.01 14.20
C PRO A 461 14.58 0.86 13.18
N TYR A 462 14.69 1.80 12.25
CA TYR A 462 15.69 1.71 11.17
C TYR A 462 17.13 1.70 11.73
N TYR A 463 17.36 2.48 12.78
CA TYR A 463 18.64 2.58 13.49
C TYR A 463 19.01 1.33 14.29
N VAL A 464 18.11 0.36 14.46
CA VAL A 464 18.42 -0.95 15.07
C VAL A 464 18.88 -1.97 14.04
N GLY A 465 18.40 -1.85 12.79
CA GLY A 465 18.81 -2.73 11.69
C GLY A 465 18.29 -4.18 11.81
N PRO A 466 19.00 -5.17 11.22
CA PRO A 466 18.63 -6.58 11.31
C PRO A 466 18.74 -7.14 12.73
N LEU A 467 17.71 -7.84 13.21
CA LEU A 467 17.67 -8.48 14.55
C LEU A 467 18.55 -9.74 14.69
N ASN A 468 19.51 -9.93 13.78
CA ASN A 468 20.46 -11.03 13.83
C ASN A 468 21.85 -10.46 14.08
N ASP A 469 22.37 -10.67 15.28
CA ASP A 469 23.68 -10.19 15.74
C ASP A 469 24.86 -10.94 15.12
N THR A 470 24.63 -12.08 14.45
CA THR A 470 25.70 -12.88 13.85
C THR A 470 26.13 -12.43 12.45
N HIS A 471 25.52 -11.39 11.88
CA HIS A 471 25.80 -10.95 10.51
C HIS A 471 26.75 -9.75 10.54
N ASP A 472 27.77 -9.74 9.68
CA ASP A 472 28.76 -8.64 9.52
C ASP A 472 28.16 -7.25 9.24
N LYS A 473 26.86 -7.17 8.93
CA LYS A 473 26.14 -5.94 8.62
C LYS A 473 25.06 -5.61 9.66
N ALA A 474 25.14 -6.25 10.82
CA ALA A 474 24.28 -5.96 11.96
C ALA A 474 25.08 -5.17 13.00
N TRP A 475 24.49 -4.08 13.47
CA TRP A 475 25.03 -3.22 14.50
C TRP A 475 24.18 -3.24 15.78
N LEU A 476 23.21 -4.16 15.83
CA LEU A 476 22.35 -4.43 16.96
C LEU A 476 23.17 -4.73 18.22
N VAL A 477 22.79 -4.09 19.32
CA VAL A 477 23.27 -4.40 20.66
C VAL A 477 22.11 -4.99 21.46
N LYS A 478 22.29 -6.18 22.02
CA LYS A 478 21.24 -6.88 22.78
C LYS A 478 21.82 -7.78 23.87
N GLU A 479 20.95 -8.19 24.78
CA GLU A 479 21.27 -9.21 25.78
C GLU A 479 21.55 -10.57 25.11
N LYS A 480 22.64 -11.23 25.54
CA LYS A 480 23.07 -12.51 24.98
C LYS A 480 22.17 -13.65 25.46
N GLY A 481 21.87 -14.59 24.56
CA GLY A 481 21.05 -15.77 24.87
C GLY A 481 19.54 -15.53 24.94
N VAL A 482 19.09 -14.26 24.94
CA VAL A 482 17.66 -13.92 24.97
C VAL A 482 17.10 -13.75 23.55
N LYS A 483 15.95 -14.37 23.30
CA LYS A 483 15.23 -14.26 22.04
C LYS A 483 14.37 -12.98 22.03
N ILE A 484 14.49 -12.24 20.94
CA ILE A 484 13.72 -11.01 20.73
C ILE A 484 12.31 -11.37 20.24
N TYR A 485 11.32 -10.82 20.92
CA TYR A 485 9.91 -10.81 20.60
C TYR A 485 9.41 -9.35 20.56
N PRO A 486 8.30 -9.08 19.86
CA PRO A 486 7.69 -7.75 19.87
C PRO A 486 7.42 -7.17 21.26
N TRP A 487 6.96 -8.00 22.21
CA TRP A 487 6.58 -7.58 23.56
C TRP A 487 7.73 -7.52 24.58
N ASN A 488 8.94 -7.98 24.22
CA ASN A 488 10.12 -7.85 25.09
C ASN A 488 11.25 -7.04 24.44
N PHE A 489 10.99 -6.43 23.27
CA PHE A 489 12.01 -5.80 22.43
C PHE A 489 12.80 -4.73 23.18
N GLU A 490 12.14 -3.78 23.81
CA GLU A 490 12.76 -2.66 24.53
C GLU A 490 13.54 -3.11 25.77
N LYS A 491 13.21 -4.27 26.34
CA LYS A 491 13.93 -4.84 27.49
C LYS A 491 15.19 -5.59 27.08
N VAL A 492 15.18 -6.19 25.88
CA VAL A 492 16.27 -7.07 25.40
C VAL A 492 17.27 -6.34 24.53
N VAL A 493 16.82 -5.32 23.79
CA VAL A 493 17.63 -4.55 22.85
C VAL A 493 18.03 -3.22 23.47
N ASP A 494 19.32 -2.93 23.44
CA ASP A 494 19.84 -1.62 23.81
C ASP A 494 19.68 -0.68 22.61
N LEU A 495 18.63 0.14 22.67
CA LEU A 495 18.27 1.07 21.58
C LEU A 495 19.32 2.17 21.40
N GLU A 496 19.83 2.71 22.50
CA GLU A 496 20.82 3.78 22.49
C GLU A 496 22.14 3.30 21.89
N ALA A 497 22.68 2.18 22.39
CA ALA A 497 23.92 1.63 21.88
C ALA A 497 23.80 1.15 20.42
N SER A 498 22.63 0.65 20.02
CA SER A 498 22.36 0.30 18.63
C SER A 498 22.32 1.54 17.72
N ALA A 499 21.68 2.63 18.17
CA ALA A 499 21.61 3.89 17.44
C ALA A 499 23.00 4.56 17.32
N GLU A 500 23.80 4.52 18.38
CA GLU A 500 25.17 5.03 18.36
C GLU A 500 26.02 4.29 17.31
N LYS A 501 26.01 2.94 17.33
CA LYS A 501 26.74 2.14 16.33
C LYS A 501 26.24 2.38 14.90
N PHE A 502 24.95 2.65 14.72
CA PHE A 502 24.40 3.00 13.41
C PHE A 502 25.04 4.29 12.88
N ILE A 503 25.09 5.35 13.70
CA ILE A 503 25.70 6.63 13.32
C ILE A 503 27.21 6.51 13.14
N GLN A 504 27.90 5.75 14.00
CA GLN A 504 29.34 5.49 13.86
C GLN A 504 29.68 4.80 12.52
N ASN A 505 28.81 3.93 12.01
CA ASN A 505 29.00 3.29 10.71
C ASN A 505 28.76 4.23 9.50
N LEU A 506 28.11 5.37 9.73
CA LEU A 506 27.78 6.37 8.70
C LEU A 506 28.67 7.62 8.75
N THR A 507 29.45 7.78 9.82
CA THR A 507 30.33 8.93 10.01
C THR A 507 31.68 8.69 9.35
N ASN A 508 32.12 9.66 8.54
CA ASN A 508 33.48 9.66 8.02
C ASN A 508 34.46 9.96 9.15
N LYS A 509 35.59 9.25 9.15
CA LYS A 509 36.73 9.63 9.98
C LYS A 509 37.45 10.79 9.30
N CYS A 510 37.96 11.73 10.10
CA CYS A 510 38.81 12.79 9.58
C CYS A 510 39.99 12.14 8.87
N THR A 511 40.22 12.44 7.59
CA THR A 511 41.32 11.85 6.82
C THR A 511 42.70 12.40 7.22
N TYR A 512 42.73 13.39 8.12
CA TYR A 512 43.95 14.08 8.59
C TYR A 512 44.36 13.70 10.03
N LEU A 513 43.51 12.95 10.74
CA LEU A 513 43.77 12.40 12.07
C LEU A 513 43.77 10.87 11.99
#